data_AF-A0A8S3XM70-F1
#
_entry.id   AF-A0A8S3XM70-F1
#
_cell.length_a   1.000
_cell.length_b   1.000
_cell.length_c   1.000
_cell.angle_alpha   90.00
_cell.angle_beta   90.00
_cell.angle_gamma   90.00
#
_symmetry.space_group_name_H-M   'P 1'
#
loop_
_entity.id
_entity.type
_entity.pdbx_description
1 polymer ?
#
loop_
_entity_poly.entity_id
_entity_poly.type
_entity_poly.pdbx_seq_one_letter_code
_entity_poly.pdbx_strand_id
1 'polypeptide(L)'
;MKLLITSRRGTARFFGPLQNYKATMAAIQFILLFATVFITCEAQRPFYAGLRPIGYPLTASNDILLNRFGEDEPAPIEARGDGSLINRLNQMPIDNRPFWYLNWQAYDALRSRPQTWPQRPNNFISRF
;
A
#
# COMPACT_ATOMS: atom_id res chain seq x y z
N MET A 1 50.30 -16.54 -86.21
CA MET A 1 50.30 -16.16 -84.78
C MET A 1 49.10 -15.24 -84.56
N LYS A 2 48.02 -15.74 -83.94
CA LYS A 2 46.69 -15.10 -83.92
C LYS A 2 46.60 -14.13 -82.72
N LEU A 3 46.31 -12.87 -83.02
CA LEU A 3 46.00 -11.82 -82.05
C LEU A 3 44.67 -12.18 -81.33
N LEU A 4 44.68 -12.28 -80.01
CA LEU A 4 43.48 -12.52 -79.21
C LEU A 4 43.11 -11.21 -78.48
N ILE A 5 42.27 -10.39 -79.11
CA ILE A 5 41.60 -9.26 -78.46
C ILE A 5 40.18 -9.69 -78.13
N THR A 6 39.94 -10.09 -76.88
CA THR A 6 38.58 -10.39 -76.39
C THR A 6 37.94 -9.11 -75.86
N SER A 7 37.08 -8.52 -76.69
CA SER A 7 36.15 -7.44 -76.31
C SER A 7 35.15 -7.96 -75.28
N ARG A 8 35.21 -7.44 -74.05
CA ARG A 8 34.11 -7.59 -73.08
C ARG A 8 32.96 -6.67 -73.50
N ARG A 9 32.00 -7.21 -74.26
CA ARG A 9 30.68 -6.57 -74.40
C ARG A 9 29.85 -6.90 -73.17
N GLY A 10 29.47 -5.86 -72.45
CA GLY A 10 28.60 -5.94 -71.28
C GLY A 10 27.25 -6.54 -71.62
N THR A 11 26.88 -7.59 -70.89
CA THR A 11 25.51 -8.08 -70.81
C THR A 11 24.75 -7.20 -69.83
N ALA A 12 24.11 -6.14 -70.34
CA ALA A 12 23.07 -5.42 -69.64
C ALA A 12 21.94 -6.41 -69.32
N ARG A 13 21.86 -6.87 -68.07
CA ARG A 13 20.71 -7.62 -67.57
C ARG A 13 19.58 -6.63 -67.30
N PHE A 14 18.75 -6.42 -68.31
CA PHE A 14 17.41 -5.83 -68.17
C PHE A 14 16.54 -6.77 -67.32
N PHE A 15 16.70 -6.72 -66.00
CA PHE A 15 15.70 -7.23 -65.07
C PHE A 15 14.57 -6.19 -65.03
N GLY A 16 13.46 -6.51 -65.70
CA GLY A 16 12.33 -5.61 -65.86
C GLY A 16 11.60 -5.24 -64.55
N PRO A 17 10.61 -4.34 -64.63
CA PRO A 17 9.86 -3.80 -63.48
C PRO A 17 9.13 -4.88 -62.66
N LEU A 18 9.01 -6.08 -63.24
CA LEU A 18 8.38 -7.24 -62.62
C LEU A 18 9.18 -7.85 -61.44
N GLN A 19 10.51 -7.69 -61.35
CA GLN A 19 11.20 -8.13 -60.13
C GLN A 19 11.07 -7.12 -59.00
N ASN A 20 10.99 -5.83 -59.35
CA ASN A 20 10.87 -4.76 -58.38
C ASN A 20 9.54 -4.83 -57.64
N TYR A 21 8.39 -5.06 -58.31
CA TYR A 21 7.11 -5.16 -57.58
C TYR A 21 7.09 -6.31 -56.57
N LYS A 22 7.67 -7.48 -56.88
CA LYS A 22 7.71 -8.60 -55.93
C LYS A 22 8.55 -8.26 -54.71
N ALA A 23 9.71 -7.62 -54.92
CA ALA A 23 10.56 -7.15 -53.84
C ALA A 23 9.86 -6.07 -53.00
N THR A 24 9.16 -5.13 -53.64
CA THR A 24 8.38 -4.08 -52.93
C THR A 24 7.23 -4.68 -52.13
N MET A 25 6.50 -5.65 -52.69
CA MET A 25 5.40 -6.33 -52.00
C MET A 25 5.90 -7.16 -50.82
N ALA A 26 7.03 -7.87 -50.97
CA ALA A 26 7.66 -8.60 -49.87
C ALA A 26 8.13 -7.64 -48.76
N ALA A 27 8.73 -6.49 -49.12
CA ALA A 27 9.13 -5.48 -48.15
C ALA A 27 7.92 -4.91 -47.38
N ILE A 28 6.81 -4.63 -48.08
CA ILE A 28 5.56 -4.19 -47.44
C ILE A 28 5.03 -5.25 -46.48
N GLN A 29 5.05 -6.53 -46.86
CA GLN A 29 4.63 -7.63 -45.98
C GLN A 29 5.48 -7.72 -44.71
N PHE A 30 6.80 -7.59 -44.82
CA PHE A 30 7.69 -7.57 -43.66
C PHE A 30 7.46 -6.35 -42.75
N ILE A 31 7.20 -5.18 -43.34
CA ILE A 31 6.86 -3.97 -42.58
C ILE A 31 5.55 -4.16 -41.82
N LEU A 32 4.52 -4.72 -42.47
CA LEU A 32 3.23 -5.01 -41.83
C LEU A 32 3.37 -6.06 -40.72
N LEU A 33 4.18 -7.08 -40.93
CA LEU A 33 4.48 -8.09 -39.91
C LEU A 33 5.17 -7.47 -38.69
N PHE A 34 6.18 -6.63 -38.90
CA PHE A 34 6.86 -5.95 -37.80
C PHE A 34 5.96 -4.97 -37.07
N ALA A 35 5.14 -4.20 -37.80
CA ALA A 35 4.19 -3.26 -37.22
C ALA A 35 3.13 -3.96 -36.36
N THR A 36 2.58 -5.08 -36.85
CA THR A 36 1.58 -5.86 -36.10
C THR A 36 2.15 -6.44 -34.81
N VAL A 37 3.35 -7.03 -34.86
CA VAL A 37 4.05 -7.53 -33.67
C VAL A 37 4.30 -6.39 -32.67
N PHE A 38 4.81 -5.24 -33.14
CA PHE A 38 5.08 -4.08 -32.28
C PHE A 38 3.83 -3.55 -31.57
N ILE A 39 2.71 -3.42 -32.29
CA ILE A 39 1.43 -2.98 -31.72
C ILE A 39 0.93 -3.97 -30.67
N THR A 40 1.04 -5.28 -30.93
CA THR A 40 0.63 -6.30 -29.95
C THR A 40 1.50 -6.32 -28.69
N CYS A 41 2.79 -5.94 -28.78
CA CYS A 41 3.66 -5.81 -27.61
C CYS A 41 3.28 -4.61 -26.73
N GLU A 42 2.97 -3.45 -27.33
CA GLU A 42 2.54 -2.27 -26.58
C GLU A 42 1.12 -2.44 -25.99
N ALA A 43 0.28 -3.27 -26.61
CA ALA A 43 -1.07 -3.58 -26.12
C ALA A 43 -1.10 -4.50 -24.89
N GLN A 44 0.06 -5.04 -24.44
CA GLN A 44 0.12 -5.97 -23.30
C GLN A 44 -0.22 -5.33 -21.95
N ARG A 45 -0.20 -3.99 -21.84
CA ARG A 45 -0.63 -3.29 -20.63
C ARG A 45 -1.98 -2.59 -20.86
N PRO A 46 -3.02 -2.88 -20.06
CA PRO A 46 -4.26 -2.13 -20.17
C PRO A 46 -4.01 -0.65 -19.83
N PHE A 47 -4.69 0.25 -20.54
CA PHE A 47 -4.57 1.71 -20.39
C PHE A 47 -4.73 2.22 -18.95
N TYR A 48 -5.44 1.47 -18.11
CA TYR A 48 -5.70 1.81 -16.72
C TYR A 48 -4.64 1.31 -15.73
N ALA A 49 -3.65 0.52 -16.16
CA ALA A 49 -2.55 0.09 -15.30
C ALA A 49 -1.64 1.29 -14.97
N GLY A 50 -1.60 1.70 -13.70
CA GLY A 50 -0.79 2.83 -13.22
C GLY A 50 -1.50 4.18 -13.15
N LEU A 51 -2.79 4.27 -13.52
CA LEU A 51 -3.59 5.49 -13.34
C LEU A 51 -3.96 5.78 -11.87
N ARG A 52 -3.74 4.82 -10.97
CA ARG A 52 -3.96 4.98 -9.53
C ARG A 52 -2.63 5.30 -8.84
N PRO A 53 -2.63 6.12 -7.77
CA PRO A 53 -1.46 6.35 -6.95
C PRO A 53 -0.83 5.01 -6.54
N ILE A 54 0.47 4.86 -6.75
CA ILE A 54 1.22 3.69 -6.29
C ILE A 54 1.33 3.80 -4.78
N GLY A 55 0.51 3.04 -4.06
CA GLY A 55 0.45 3.08 -2.60
C GLY A 55 -0.85 2.48 -2.05
N TYR A 56 -1.06 2.66 -0.76
CA TYR A 56 -2.32 2.29 -0.11
C TYR A 56 -3.45 3.22 -0.59
N PRO A 57 -4.69 2.72 -0.72
CA PRO A 57 -5.83 3.57 -1.02
C PRO A 57 -5.90 4.70 0.01
N LEU A 58 -6.30 5.90 -0.43
CA LEU A 58 -6.71 6.96 0.48
C LEU A 58 -7.95 6.46 1.24
N THR A 59 -7.73 5.77 2.36
CA THR A 59 -8.77 5.52 3.35
C THR A 59 -9.17 6.88 3.89
N ALA A 60 -10.44 7.25 3.72
CA ALA A 60 -11.03 8.36 4.47
C ALA A 60 -10.64 8.17 5.94
N SER A 61 -10.07 9.19 6.59
CA SER A 61 -9.82 9.12 8.03
C SER A 61 -11.14 8.72 8.68
N ASN A 62 -11.15 7.56 9.32
CA ASN A 62 -12.37 6.98 9.89
C ASN A 62 -12.68 7.67 11.23
N ASP A 63 -12.72 9.00 11.23
CA ASP A 63 -13.06 9.83 12.39
C ASP A 63 -14.47 9.49 12.91
N ILE A 64 -15.34 8.98 12.04
CA ILE A 64 -16.69 8.51 12.38
C ILE A 64 -16.68 7.14 13.09
N LEU A 65 -15.63 6.32 12.91
CA LEU A 65 -15.50 5.00 13.57
C LEU A 65 -14.63 5.03 14.82
N LEU A 66 -13.86 6.11 15.02
CA LEU A 66 -12.98 6.28 16.17
C LEU A 66 -13.72 6.14 17.50
N ASN A 67 -14.97 6.58 17.57
CA ASN A 67 -15.78 6.52 18.79
C ASN A 67 -16.89 5.45 18.77
N ARG A 68 -16.83 4.49 17.83
CA ARG A 68 -17.86 3.44 17.71
C ARG A 68 -17.91 2.53 18.94
N PHE A 69 -16.78 2.37 19.62
CA PHE A 69 -16.64 1.48 20.77
C PHE A 69 -16.78 2.20 22.11
N GLY A 70 -17.22 3.47 22.11
CA GLY A 70 -17.39 4.25 23.32
C GLY A 70 -16.07 4.63 23.98
N GLU A 71 -15.07 5.05 23.19
CA GLU A 71 -13.77 5.52 23.72
C GLU A 71 -13.95 6.74 24.64
N ASP A 72 -15.02 7.51 24.44
CA ASP A 72 -15.42 8.63 25.30
C ASP A 72 -16.28 8.23 26.51
N GLU A 73 -16.68 6.96 26.64
CA GLU A 73 -17.48 6.51 27.78
C GLU A 73 -16.58 6.36 29.02
N PRO A 74 -17.02 6.84 30.20
CA PRO A 74 -16.19 6.79 31.39
C PRO A 74 -15.89 5.33 31.76
N ALA A 75 -14.65 4.92 31.50
CA ALA A 75 -14.17 3.56 31.65
C ALA A 75 -13.01 3.49 32.65
N PRO A 76 -12.86 2.36 33.37
CA PRO A 76 -11.72 2.13 34.25
C PRO A 76 -10.39 2.24 33.50
N ILE A 77 -9.42 2.95 34.07
CA ILE A 77 -8.06 3.08 33.51
C ILE A 77 -7.37 1.71 33.36
N GLU A 78 -7.71 0.74 34.21
CA GLU A 78 -7.19 -0.63 34.20
C GLU A 78 -7.57 -1.40 32.94
N ALA A 79 -8.70 -1.05 32.32
CA ALA A 79 -9.14 -1.66 31.06
C ALA A 79 -8.34 -1.13 29.86
N ARG A 80 -7.56 -0.05 29.99
CA ARG A 80 -6.71 0.53 28.93
C ARG A 80 -7.45 0.79 27.61
N GLY A 81 -8.74 1.12 27.68
CA GLY A 81 -9.60 1.30 26.50
C GLY A 81 -10.12 0.01 25.87
N ASP A 82 -9.91 -1.15 26.49
CA ASP A 82 -10.46 -2.43 26.02
C ASP A 82 -11.96 -2.56 26.38
N GLY A 83 -12.81 -2.10 25.48
CA GLY A 83 -14.27 -2.24 25.61
C GLY A 83 -14.75 -3.71 25.62
N SER A 84 -13.99 -4.65 25.02
CA SER A 84 -14.36 -6.07 25.00
C SER A 84 -14.24 -6.71 26.38
N LEU A 85 -13.23 -6.28 27.15
CA LEU A 85 -13.06 -6.67 28.56
C LEU A 85 -14.21 -6.13 29.41
N ILE A 86 -14.54 -4.85 29.28
CA ILE A 86 -15.64 -4.22 30.02
C ILE A 86 -16.98 -4.94 29.75
N ASN A 87 -17.26 -5.23 28.48
CA ASN A 87 -18.47 -5.97 28.09
C ASN A 87 -18.52 -7.36 28.73
N ARG A 88 -17.39 -8.08 28.78
CA ARG A 88 -17.31 -9.37 29.44
C ARG A 88 -17.55 -9.25 30.95
N LEU A 89 -16.96 -8.25 31.60
CA LEU A 89 -17.14 -8.01 33.04
C LEU A 89 -18.59 -7.64 33.39
N ASN A 90 -19.27 -6.88 32.52
CA ASN A 90 -20.67 -6.54 32.69
C ASN A 90 -21.61 -7.75 32.59
N GLN A 91 -21.24 -8.76 31.80
CA GLN A 91 -22.00 -10.01 31.67
C GLN A 91 -21.79 -10.96 32.85
N MET A 92 -20.74 -10.78 33.65
CA MET A 92 -20.50 -11.61 34.83
C MET A 92 -21.45 -11.23 35.99
N PRO A 93 -21.87 -12.21 36.83
CA PRO A 93 -22.49 -11.94 38.12
C PRO A 93 -21.60 -11.04 38.98
N ILE A 94 -22.20 -10.19 39.82
CA ILE A 94 -21.48 -9.19 40.62
C ILE A 94 -20.38 -9.82 41.48
N ASP A 95 -20.63 -10.98 42.07
CA ASP A 95 -19.70 -11.70 42.95
C ASP A 95 -18.46 -12.23 42.21
N ASN A 96 -18.55 -12.38 40.89
CA ASN A 96 -17.47 -12.86 40.04
C ASN A 96 -16.69 -11.72 39.36
N ARG A 97 -17.12 -10.47 39.57
CA ARG A 97 -16.41 -9.31 39.01
C ARG A 97 -15.18 -8.99 39.86
N PRO A 98 -14.07 -8.56 39.23
CA PRO A 98 -12.88 -8.22 39.97
C PRO A 98 -13.08 -6.94 40.78
N PHE A 99 -12.47 -6.89 41.96
CA PHE A 99 -12.63 -5.78 42.91
C PHE A 99 -12.26 -4.41 42.31
N TRP A 100 -11.26 -4.37 41.44
CA TRP A 100 -10.83 -3.14 40.78
C TRP A 100 -11.94 -2.58 39.88
N TYR A 101 -12.71 -3.45 39.21
CA TYR A 101 -13.82 -3.06 38.34
C TYR A 101 -15.06 -2.65 39.12
N LEU A 102 -15.25 -3.15 40.34
CA LEU A 102 -16.35 -2.70 41.19
C LEU A 102 -16.06 -1.33 41.81
N ASN A 103 -14.80 -1.04 42.12
CA ASN A 103 -14.39 0.17 42.86
C ASN A 103 -13.66 1.22 42.00
N TRP A 104 -13.63 1.05 40.68
CA TRP A 104 -12.84 1.89 39.78
C TRP A 104 -13.14 3.38 39.92
N GLN A 105 -14.42 3.76 40.08
CA GLN A 105 -14.83 5.16 40.28
C GLN A 105 -14.23 5.76 41.56
N ALA A 106 -14.17 4.97 42.63
CA ALA A 106 -13.55 5.41 43.89
C ALA A 106 -12.04 5.55 43.74
N TYR A 107 -11.39 4.64 43.01
CA TYR A 107 -9.96 4.76 42.70
C TYR A 107 -9.65 5.98 41.85
N ASP A 108 -10.46 6.31 40.84
CA ASP A 108 -10.26 7.50 40.01
C ASP A 108 -10.47 8.80 40.79
N ALA A 109 -11.47 8.83 41.69
CA ALA A 109 -11.64 9.94 42.61
C ALA A 109 -10.42 10.11 43.53
N LEU A 110 -9.88 9.01 44.06
CA LEU A 110 -8.68 9.00 44.90
C LEU A 110 -7.44 9.41 44.11
N ARG A 111 -7.29 9.02 42.85
CA ARG A 111 -6.18 9.45 41.98
C ARG A 111 -6.24 10.94 41.70
N SER A 112 -7.43 11.47 41.47
CA SER A 112 -7.65 12.90 41.23
C SER A 112 -7.38 13.74 42.49
N ARG A 113 -7.64 13.17 43.68
CA ARG A 113 -7.45 13.83 44.98
C ARG A 113 -6.85 12.86 45.99
N PRO A 114 -5.54 12.59 45.90
CA PRO A 114 -4.90 11.63 46.77
C PRO A 114 -5.00 12.08 48.23
N GLN A 115 -5.39 11.15 49.09
CA GLN A 115 -5.39 11.39 50.52
C GLN A 115 -3.95 11.61 50.98
N THR A 116 -3.67 12.82 51.45
CA THR A 116 -2.36 13.18 52.01
C THR A 116 -2.41 13.04 53.53
N TRP A 117 -1.35 12.46 54.08
CA TRP A 117 -1.15 12.37 55.52
C TRP A 117 0.02 13.27 55.90
N PRO A 118 -0.08 14.01 57.02
CA PRO A 118 1.05 14.81 57.50
C PRO A 118 2.24 13.87 57.72
N GLN A 119 3.34 14.14 57.02
CA GLN A 119 4.57 13.38 57.20
C GLN A 119 5.15 13.71 58.57
N ARG A 120 5.62 12.69 59.29
CA ARG A 120 6.35 12.92 60.53
C ARG A 120 7.61 13.74 60.21
N PRO A 121 7.86 14.86 60.91
CA PRO A 121 9.05 15.67 60.65
C PRO A 121 10.32 14.84 60.85
N ASN A 122 11.28 15.01 59.94
CA ASN A 122 12.56 14.31 59.99
C ASN A 122 13.52 15.02 60.95
N ASN A 123 13.83 14.37 62.07
CA ASN A 123 14.74 14.90 63.10
C ASN A 123 16.23 14.93 62.69
N PHE A 124 16.59 14.39 61.52
CA PHE A 124 17.96 14.32 61.01
C PHE A 124 18.33 15.49 60.09
N ILE A 125 17.39 16.34 59.67
CA ILE A 125 17.66 17.43 58.72
C ILE A 125 18.27 18.67 59.41
N SER A 126 18.06 18.86 60.71
CA SER A 126 18.51 20.03 61.47
C SER A 126 19.81 19.84 62.29
N ARG A 127 20.56 18.76 62.04
CA ARG A 127 21.75 18.38 62.84
C ARG A 127 23.10 18.60 62.14
N PHE A 128 23.11 19.35 61.04
CA PHE A 128 24.32 19.78 60.34
C PHE A 128 24.47 21.29 60.42
#